data_AF-A0A536EBT4-F1
#
_entry.id   AF-A0A536EBT4-F1
#
_cell.length_a   1.000
_cell.length_b   1.000
_cell.length_c   1.000
_cell.angle_alpha   90.00
_cell.angle_beta   90.00
_cell.angle_gamma   90.00
#
_symmetry.space_group_name_H-M   'P 1'
#
loop_
_entity.id
_entity.type
_entity.pdbx_description
1 polymer ?
#
loop_
_entity_poly.entity_id
_entity_poly.type
_entity_poly.pdbx_seq_one_letter_code
_entity_poly.pdbx_strand_id
1 'polypeptide(L)'
;MSETTAQTGPVRTFAPVADAYVDSSIPNTNNGTKKELLADASPVQQAYLKFQLAGLTGNTVTSAKLRLYVTTNGSIKSMDQSFPRSER
;
A
#
# COMPACT_ATOMS: atom_id res chain seq x y z
N MET A 1 -43.17 -8.44 4.88
CA MET A 1 -41.84 -8.33 4.24
C MET A 1 -41.06 -7.33 5.08
N SER A 2 -39.97 -7.74 5.73
CA SER A 2 -39.14 -6.83 6.54
C SER A 2 -37.96 -6.39 5.70
N GLU A 3 -37.84 -5.09 5.46
CA GLU A 3 -36.70 -4.51 4.77
C GLU A 3 -35.50 -4.45 5.72
N THR A 4 -34.42 -5.17 5.40
CA THR A 4 -33.12 -4.98 6.05
C THR A 4 -32.49 -3.72 5.46
N THR A 5 -32.68 -2.58 6.10
CA THR A 5 -31.90 -1.38 5.79
C THR A 5 -30.46 -1.63 6.23
N ALA A 6 -29.51 -1.60 5.28
CA ALA A 6 -28.09 -1.72 5.61
C ALA A 6 -27.67 -0.48 6.41
N GLN A 7 -27.68 -0.57 7.74
CA GLN A 7 -27.22 0.52 8.59
C GLN A 7 -25.72 0.71 8.37
N THR A 8 -25.36 1.82 7.74
CA THR A 8 -23.96 2.22 7.57
C THR A 8 -23.41 2.59 8.95
N GLY A 9 -22.57 1.73 9.51
CA GLY A 9 -21.89 1.98 10.78
C GLY A 9 -20.95 3.19 10.71
N PRO A 10 -20.52 3.74 11.86
CA PRO A 10 -19.63 4.90 11.90
C PRO A 10 -18.30 4.62 11.19
N VAL A 11 -17.88 5.56 10.34
CA VAL A 11 -16.57 5.51 9.68
C VAL A 11 -15.48 5.84 10.71
N ARG A 12 -14.48 4.96 10.83
CA ARG A 12 -13.32 5.17 11.70
C ARG A 12 -12.06 5.42 10.88
N THR A 13 -11.25 6.36 11.32
CA THR A 13 -9.95 6.69 10.69
C THR A 13 -8.83 6.31 11.65
N PHE A 14 -7.83 5.59 11.14
CA PHE A 14 -6.66 5.15 11.91
C PHE A 14 -5.41 5.75 11.28
N ALA A 15 -4.60 6.44 12.08
CA ALA A 15 -3.26 6.83 11.69
C ALA A 15 -2.31 5.61 11.77
N PRO A 16 -1.29 5.51 10.89
CA PRO A 16 -0.27 4.48 11.04
C PRO A 16 0.51 4.72 12.35
N VAL A 17 0.83 3.63 13.04
CA VAL A 17 1.60 3.65 14.30
C VAL A 17 3.08 3.32 14.08
N ALA A 18 3.41 2.74 12.93
CA ALA A 18 4.78 2.50 12.48
C ALA A 18 4.78 2.29 10.96
N ASP A 19 5.90 2.63 10.35
CA ASP A 19 6.19 2.45 8.94
C ASP A 19 7.66 2.10 8.73
N ALA A 20 7.93 1.40 7.62
CA ALA A 20 9.27 1.02 7.21
C ALA A 20 9.26 0.52 5.77
N TYR A 21 10.42 0.50 5.12
CA TYR A 21 10.64 -0.36 3.97
C TYR A 21 11.91 -1.20 4.16
N VAL A 22 11.93 -2.36 3.51
CA VAL A 22 13.11 -3.22 3.39
C VAL A 22 13.59 -3.22 1.94
N ASP A 23 14.89 -3.42 1.76
CA ASP A 23 15.53 -3.48 0.44
C ASP A 23 16.31 -4.80 0.35
N SER A 24 16.07 -5.57 -0.70
CA SER A 24 16.69 -6.88 -0.90
C SER A 24 18.22 -6.81 -1.05
N SER A 25 18.78 -5.65 -1.42
CA SER A 25 20.24 -5.44 -1.47
C SER A 25 20.87 -5.30 -0.08
N ILE A 26 20.09 -4.95 0.93
CA ILE A 26 20.51 -4.76 2.33
C ILE A 26 19.48 -5.38 3.29
N PRO A 27 19.28 -6.71 3.27
CA PRO A 27 18.14 -7.39 3.88
C PRO A 27 18.07 -7.30 5.42
N ASN A 28 19.17 -6.91 6.08
CA ASN A 28 19.23 -6.75 7.54
C ASN A 28 18.95 -5.31 8.01
N THR A 29 18.58 -4.41 7.09
CA THR A 29 18.35 -2.99 7.40
C THR A 29 16.87 -2.66 7.42
N ASN A 30 16.41 -2.08 8.54
CA ASN A 30 15.08 -1.49 8.66
C ASN A 30 15.15 0.02 8.36
N ASN A 31 14.41 0.50 7.35
CA ASN A 31 14.38 1.91 6.97
C ASN A 31 13.25 2.73 7.63
N GLY A 32 12.71 2.31 8.78
CA GLY A 32 11.62 3.02 9.48
C GLY A 32 11.93 4.42 10.02
N THR A 33 13.17 4.91 9.87
CA THR A 33 13.54 6.31 10.18
C THR A 33 13.57 7.21 8.94
N LYS A 34 13.36 6.65 7.74
CA LYS A 34 13.32 7.43 6.50
C LYS A 34 11.99 8.17 6.39
N LYS A 35 12.00 9.30 5.67
CA LYS A 35 10.81 10.12 5.43
C LYS A 35 9.94 9.62 4.27
N GLU A 36 10.42 8.62 3.56
CA GLU A 36 9.81 8.08 2.35
C GLU A 36 9.68 6.55 2.48
N LEU A 37 8.65 6.02 1.86
CA LEU A 37 8.44 4.58 1.68
C LEU A 37 8.68 4.24 0.22
N LEU A 38 9.54 3.25 -0.02
CA LEU A 38 9.88 2.81 -1.37
C LEU A 38 9.24 1.46 -1.68
N ALA A 39 8.79 1.32 -2.92
CA ALA A 39 8.25 0.09 -3.49
C ALA A 39 8.76 -0.05 -4.92
N ASP A 40 9.72 -0.95 -5.13
CA ASP A 40 10.32 -1.26 -6.43
C ASP A 40 10.50 -2.79 -6.55
N ALA A 41 10.64 -3.26 -7.78
CA ALA A 41 10.85 -4.67 -8.09
C ALA A 41 12.34 -5.01 -8.32
N SER A 42 13.23 -4.03 -8.51
CA SER A 42 14.67 -4.27 -8.72
C SER A 42 15.55 -3.06 -8.31
N PRO A 43 16.30 -3.15 -7.20
CA PRO A 43 16.20 -4.22 -6.18
C PRO A 43 14.79 -4.26 -5.59
N VAL A 44 14.40 -5.41 -5.05
CA VAL A 44 13.06 -5.56 -4.46
C VAL A 44 13.00 -4.70 -3.20
N GLN A 45 12.12 -3.71 -3.21
CA GLN A 45 11.83 -2.84 -2.08
C GLN A 45 10.37 -3.03 -1.66
N GLN A 46 10.15 -3.31 -0.38
CA GLN A 46 8.82 -3.58 0.16
C GLN A 46 8.52 -2.62 1.32
N ALA A 47 7.44 -1.85 1.17
CA ALA A 47 6.95 -0.95 2.21
C ALA A 47 5.95 -1.66 3.14
N TYR A 48 6.06 -1.39 4.44
CA TYR A 48 5.20 -1.88 5.50
C TYR A 48 4.56 -0.70 6.24
N LEU A 49 3.27 -0.83 6.53
CA LEU A 49 2.48 0.12 7.32
C LEU A 49 1.74 -0.64 8.41
N LYS A 50 1.86 -0.20 9.66
CA LYS A 50 1.19 -0.81 10.81
C LYS A 50 0.10 0.12 11.33
N PHE A 51 -1.08 -0.45 11.58
CA PHE A 51 -2.23 0.27 12.16
C PHE A 51 -2.71 -0.46 13.42
N GLN A 52 -3.08 0.30 14.45
CA GLN A 52 -3.78 -0.21 15.62
C GLN A 52 -5.28 0.01 15.45
N LEU A 53 -6.03 -1.08 15.25
CA LEU A 53 -7.46 -1.03 14.88
C LEU A 53 -8.39 -1.19 16.08
N ALA A 54 -8.23 -0.35 17.10
CA ALA A 54 -9.07 -0.41 18.29
C ALA A 54 -10.54 -0.08 17.98
N GLY A 55 -11.46 -0.77 18.65
CA GLY A 55 -12.90 -0.51 18.56
C GLY A 55 -13.61 -1.07 17.33
N LEU A 56 -12.96 -1.96 16.56
CA LEU A 56 -13.62 -2.73 15.49
C LEU A 56 -14.24 -4.04 15.98
N THR A 57 -13.88 -4.52 17.17
CA THR A 57 -14.43 -5.76 17.73
C THR A 57 -15.96 -5.75 17.75
N GLY A 58 -16.58 -6.83 17.28
CA GLY A 58 -18.03 -6.96 17.19
C GLY A 58 -18.68 -6.18 16.04
N ASN A 59 -17.91 -5.47 15.22
CA ASN A 59 -18.41 -4.78 14.03
C ASN A 59 -18.00 -5.55 12.75
N THR A 60 -18.93 -5.71 11.82
CA THR A 60 -18.62 -6.20 10.47
C THR A 60 -18.03 -5.07 9.65
N VAL A 61 -16.80 -5.23 9.18
CA VAL A 61 -16.16 -4.28 8.26
C VAL A 61 -16.66 -4.54 6.84
N THR A 62 -17.41 -3.60 6.27
CA THR A 62 -17.98 -3.72 4.92
C THR A 62 -17.16 -3.01 3.85
N SER A 63 -16.29 -2.07 4.24
CA SER A 63 -15.38 -1.37 3.34
C SER A 63 -14.14 -0.86 4.09
N ALA A 64 -13.02 -0.72 3.36
CA ALA A 64 -11.79 -0.12 3.86
C ALA A 64 -11.16 0.74 2.76
N LYS A 65 -10.55 1.87 3.16
CA LYS A 65 -9.83 2.77 2.25
C LYS A 65 -8.46 3.08 2.83
N LEU A 66 -7.41 2.80 2.08
CA LEU A 66 -6.05 3.26 2.37
C LEU A 66 -5.77 4.54 1.58
N ARG A 67 -5.30 5.59 2.25
CA ARG A 67 -4.92 6.87 1.61
C ARG A 67 -3.42 7.04 1.73
N LEU A 68 -2.74 7.26 0.62
CA LEU A 68 -1.30 7.45 0.53
C LEU A 68 -0.99 8.70 -0.29
N TYR A 69 0.10 9.38 0.05
CA TYR A 69 0.67 10.44 -0.77
C TYR A 69 1.83 9.87 -1.58
N VAL A 70 1.79 10.03 -2.91
CA VAL A 70 2.86 9.58 -3.80
C VAL A 70 3.81 10.74 -4.06
N THR A 71 5.10 10.55 -3.81
CA THR A 71 6.15 11.51 -4.16
C THR A 71 6.70 11.18 -5.55
N THR A 72 7.16 12.20 -6.28
CA THR A 72 7.48 12.14 -7.71
C THR A 72 8.73 11.33 -8.07
N ASN A 73 9.33 10.56 -7.14
CA ASN A 73 10.47 9.67 -7.40
C ASN A 73 10.05 8.26 -7.89
N GLY A 74 8.77 8.06 -8.22
CA GLY A 74 8.29 6.83 -8.86
C GLY A 74 8.65 6.84 -10.35
N SER A 75 9.64 6.05 -10.74
CA SER A 75 9.88 5.79 -12.17
C SER A 75 8.78 4.88 -12.69
N ILE A 76 7.90 5.38 -13.57
CA ILE A 76 7.17 4.49 -14.47
C ILE A 76 8.22 3.84 -15.38
N LYS A 77 8.56 2.58 -15.14
CA LYS A 77 9.40 1.84 -16.11
C LYS A 77 8.57 1.71 -17.38
N SER A 78 8.80 2.57 -18.37
CA SER A 78 8.29 2.37 -19.71
C SER A 78 8.86 1.06 -20.22
N MET A 79 8.03 0.03 -20.29
CA MET A 79 8.36 -1.24 -20.94
C MET A 79 8.45 -0.94 -22.44
N ASP A 80 9.59 -0.47 -22.93
CA ASP A 80 9.86 -0.40 -24.37
C ASP A 80 9.99 -1.84 -24.89
N GLN A 81 8.85 -2.47 -25.18
CA GLN A 81 8.85 -3.65 -26.03
C GLN A 81 8.83 -3.19 -27.48
N SER A 82 10.03 -2.92 -27.99
CA SER A 82 10.27 -2.86 -29.43
C SER A 82 9.95 -4.25 -30.01
N PHE A 83 8.75 -4.41 -30.56
CA PHE A 83 8.44 -5.59 -31.38
C PHE A 83 9.29 -5.51 -32.66
N PRO A 84 10.14 -6.50 -32.96
CA PRO A 84 10.83 -6.52 -34.23
C PRO A 84 9.78 -6.60 -35.33
N ARG A 85 9.74 -5.61 -36.24
CA ARG A 85 9.01 -5.76 -37.49
C ARG A 85 9.65 -6.92 -38.24
N SER A 86 8.94 -8.04 -38.30
CA SER A 86 9.20 -9.11 -39.26
C SER A 86 8.96 -8.55 -40.65
N GLU A 87 10.02 -8.14 -41.34
CA GLU A 87 10.00 -8.11 -42.81
C GLU A 87 10.23 -9.54 -43.30
N ARG A 88 9.15 -10.21 -43.73
CA ARG A 88 9.02 -10.99 -44.97
C ARG A 88 7.55 -11.29 -45.23
#